data_AF-A0A220MDB1-F1
#
_entry.id   AF-A0A220MDB1-F1
#
_cell.length_a   1.000
_cell.length_b   1.000
_cell.length_c   1.000
_cell.angle_alpha   90.00
_cell.angle_beta   90.00
_cell.angle_gamma   90.00
#
_symmetry.space_group_name_H-M   'P 1'
#
loop_
_entity.id
_entity.type
_entity.pdbx_description
1 polymer ?
#
loop_
_entity_poly.entity_id
_entity_poly.type
_entity_poly.pdbx_seq_one_letter_code
_entity_poly.pdbx_strand_id
1 'polypeptide(L)'
;MTRTERIEQIHTIMTEKLKLSHILTLEESMRLNEDLHIDSIMLLQLIVYIEEDLKLIVPAHELDPRIFQTVESLLTFVEQLEPQHVSN
;
A
#
# COMPACT_ATOMS: atom_id res chain seq x y z
N MET A 1 -8.93 -9.87 8.82
CA MET A 1 -7.50 -9.84 8.48
C MET A 1 -6.76 -9.19 9.64
N THR A 2 -5.58 -9.68 9.99
CA THR A 2 -4.71 -9.04 10.97
C THR A 2 -3.82 -7.99 10.31
N ARG A 3 -3.26 -7.07 11.10
CA ARG A 3 -2.33 -6.05 10.57
C ARG A 3 -1.03 -6.66 10.05
N THR A 4 -0.54 -7.71 10.68
CA THR A 4 0.62 -8.49 10.21
C THR A 4 0.39 -9.11 8.83
N GLU A 5 -0.78 -9.72 8.60
CA GLU A 5 -1.14 -10.25 7.27
C GLU A 5 -1.15 -9.14 6.21
N ARG A 6 -1.55 -7.92 6.59
CA ARG A 6 -1.60 -6.76 5.67
C ARG A 6 -0.22 -6.26 5.31
N ILE A 7 0.69 -6.23 6.27
CA ILE A 7 2.10 -5.92 6.05
C ILE A 7 2.70 -6.90 5.04
N GLU A 8 2.47 -8.20 5.22
CA GLU A 8 3.00 -9.23 4.32
C GLU A 8 2.45 -9.10 2.90
N GLN A 9 1.15 -8.82 2.75
CA GLN A 9 0.53 -8.59 1.44
C GLN A 9 1.11 -7.36 0.73
N ILE A 10 1.22 -6.23 1.44
CA ILE A 10 1.77 -5.00 0.86
C ILE A 10 3.25 -5.20 0.50
N HIS A 11 4.02 -5.85 1.37
CA HIS A 11 5.42 -6.19 1.12
C HIS A 11 5.59 -7.07 -0.13
N THR A 12 4.70 -8.04 -0.32
CA THR A 12 4.66 -8.88 -1.52
C THR A 12 4.38 -8.05 -2.77
N ILE A 13 3.39 -7.15 -2.74
CA ILE A 13 3.09 -6.26 -3.87
C ILE A 13 4.31 -5.38 -4.21
N MET A 14 4.97 -4.80 -3.21
CA MET A 14 6.15 -3.95 -3.41
C MET A 14 7.31 -4.71 -4.04
N THR A 15 7.61 -5.91 -3.54
CA THR A 15 8.77 -6.69 -4.01
C THR A 15 8.49 -7.39 -5.33
N GLU A 16 7.29 -7.94 -5.53
CA GLU A 16 6.96 -8.76 -6.70
C GLU A 16 6.34 -7.98 -7.85
N LYS A 17 5.43 -7.02 -7.58
CA LYS A 17 4.72 -6.26 -8.62
C LYS A 17 5.48 -4.99 -8.99
N LEU A 18 5.93 -4.23 -7.99
CA LEU A 18 6.74 -3.02 -8.20
C LEU A 18 8.24 -3.28 -8.38
N LYS A 19 8.68 -4.54 -8.22
CA LYS A 19 10.08 -4.97 -8.39
C LYS A 19 11.05 -4.27 -7.44
N LEU A 20 10.58 -3.88 -6.24
CA LEU A 20 11.39 -3.23 -5.20
C LEU A 20 12.11 -4.26 -4.34
N SER A 21 12.96 -5.07 -4.97
CA SER A 21 13.67 -6.17 -4.30
C SER A 21 14.65 -5.72 -3.22
N HIS A 22 14.96 -4.42 -3.12
CA HIS A 22 15.78 -3.85 -2.04
C HIS A 22 15.03 -3.76 -0.71
N ILE A 23 13.69 -3.83 -0.72
CA ILE A 23 12.86 -3.78 0.48
C ILE A 23 12.79 -5.18 1.08
N LEU A 24 13.69 -5.48 2.02
CA LEU A 24 13.77 -6.79 2.66
C LEU A 24 12.74 -6.97 3.78
N THR A 25 12.40 -5.88 4.47
CA THR A 25 11.44 -5.85 5.56
C THR A 25 10.56 -4.61 5.44
N LEU A 26 9.40 -4.66 6.09
CA LEU A 26 8.45 -3.56 6.12
C LEU A 26 8.03 -3.30 7.57
N GLU A 27 8.47 -2.19 8.13
CA GLU A 27 8.14 -1.78 9.50
C GLU A 27 7.28 -0.51 9.48
N GLU A 28 6.32 -0.41 10.41
CA GLU A 28 5.32 0.67 10.40
C GLU A 28 5.93 2.08 10.51
N SER A 29 7.05 2.20 11.23
CA SER A 29 7.77 3.46 11.44
C SER A 29 8.57 3.93 10.21
N MET A 30 8.79 3.07 9.22
CA MET A 30 9.56 3.42 8.02
C MET A 30 8.85 4.48 7.20
N ARG A 31 9.60 5.48 6.75
CA ARG A 31 9.14 6.52 5.84
C ARG A 31 9.18 6.00 4.41
N LEU A 32 8.06 6.13 3.69
CA LEU A 32 7.93 5.57 2.34
C LEU A 32 8.97 6.16 1.38
N ASN A 33 9.18 7.47 1.43
CA ASN A 33 10.12 8.14 0.54
C ASN A 33 11.58 8.00 0.98
N GLU A 34 11.89 8.18 2.26
CA GLU A 34 13.26 8.27 2.75
C GLU A 34 13.88 6.89 3.00
N ASP A 35 13.13 5.97 3.61
CA ASP A 35 13.66 4.65 3.97
C ASP A 35 13.45 3.66 2.83
N LEU A 36 12.27 3.69 2.19
CA LEU A 36 11.88 2.72 1.17
C LEU A 36 12.11 3.20 -0.27
N HIS A 37 12.47 4.47 -0.46
CA HIS A 37 12.72 5.09 -1.76
C HIS A 37 11.49 5.05 -2.69
N ILE A 38 10.28 5.19 -2.11
CA ILE A 38 9.01 5.23 -2.83
C ILE A 38 8.62 6.69 -3.03
N ASP A 39 8.71 7.14 -4.28
CA ASP A 39 8.23 8.46 -4.66
C ASP A 39 6.70 8.49 -4.85
N SER A 40 6.16 9.66 -5.18
CA SER A 40 4.72 9.85 -5.36
C SER A 40 4.14 9.06 -6.54
N ILE A 41 4.93 8.77 -7.58
CA ILE A 41 4.47 7.99 -8.73
C ILE A 41 4.40 6.52 -8.36
N MET A 42 5.45 6.00 -7.72
CA MET A 42 5.51 4.63 -7.23
C MET A 42 4.43 4.36 -6.19
N LEU A 43 4.14 5.33 -5.32
CA LEU A 43 3.03 5.24 -4.37
C LEU A 43 1.67 5.10 -5.08
N LEU A 44 1.39 5.90 -6.11
CA LEU A 44 0.15 5.78 -6.86
C LEU A 44 0.04 4.40 -7.55
N GLN A 45 1.14 3.89 -8.09
CA GLN A 45 1.19 2.53 -8.67
C GLN A 45 0.97 1.45 -7.61
N LEU A 46 1.57 1.59 -6.42
CA LEU A 46 1.36 0.68 -5.29
C LEU A 46 -0.12 0.60 -4.94
N ILE A 47 -0.79 1.75 -4.88
CA ILE A 47 -2.20 1.85 -4.55
C ILE A 47 -3.08 1.17 -5.60
N VAL A 48 -2.77 1.30 -6.89
CA VAL A 48 -3.47 0.57 -7.96
C VAL A 48 -3.31 -0.94 -7.78
N TYR A 49 -2.10 -1.43 -7.52
CA TYR A 49 -1.90 -2.87 -7.28
C TYR A 49 -2.61 -3.37 -6.03
N ILE A 50 -2.66 -2.56 -4.97
CA ILE A 50 -3.44 -2.87 -3.76
C ILE A 50 -4.92 -3.01 -4.10
N GLU A 51 -5.48 -2.08 -4.88
CA GLU A 51 -6.86 -2.13 -5.36
C GLU A 51 -7.15 -3.44 -6.10
N GLU A 52 -6.30 -3.78 -7.06
CA GLU A 52 -6.47 -4.93 -7.95
C GLU A 52 -6.24 -6.28 -7.25
N ASP A 53 -5.15 -6.42 -6.48
CA ASP A 53 -4.76 -7.68 -5.85
C ASP A 53 -5.60 -7.97 -4.61
N LEU A 54 -5.94 -6.94 -3.81
CA LEU A 54 -6.72 -7.11 -2.58
C LEU A 54 -8.23 -6.97 -2.80
N LYS A 55 -8.67 -6.66 -4.03
CA LYS A 55 -10.08 -6.44 -4.38
C LYS A 55 -10.71 -5.39 -3.46
N LEU A 56 -10.03 -4.26 -3.29
CA LEU A 56 -10.48 -3.12 -2.49
C LEU A 56 -10.96 -2.00 -3.41
N ILE A 57 -11.80 -1.10 -2.93
CA ILE A 57 -12.21 0.10 -3.66
C ILE A 57 -11.33 1.24 -3.17
N VAL A 58 -10.53 1.84 -4.06
CA VAL A 58 -9.72 2.99 -3.71
C VAL A 58 -10.42 4.29 -4.17
N PRO A 59 -10.84 5.17 -3.24
CA PRO A 59 -11.45 6.44 -3.60
C PRO A 59 -10.39 7.40 -4.17
N ALA A 60 -10.48 7.70 -5.47
CA ALA A 60 -9.53 8.55 -6.18
C ALA A 60 -9.34 9.96 -5.57
N HIS A 61 -10.32 10.45 -4.82
CA HIS A 61 -10.28 11.77 -4.17
C HIS A 61 -9.51 11.79 -2.83
N GLU A 62 -9.20 10.63 -2.26
CA GLU A 62 -8.49 10.50 -0.98
C GLU A 62 -6.98 10.27 -1.16
N LEU A 63 -6.51 10.14 -2.40
CA LEU A 63 -5.11 9.83 -2.74
C LEU A 63 -4.22 11.06 -2.79
N ASP A 64 -4.14 11.85 -1.71
CA ASP A 64 -3.11 12.88 -1.60
C ASP A 64 -1.78 12.25 -1.13
N PRO A 65 -0.72 12.20 -1.97
CA PRO A 65 0.56 11.58 -1.60
C PRO A 65 1.17 12.14 -0.31
N ARG A 66 0.80 13.36 0.10
CA ARG A 66 1.31 14.00 1.32
C ARG A 66 0.82 13.35 2.62
N ILE A 67 -0.25 12.56 2.56
CA ILE A 67 -0.76 11.81 3.73
C ILE A 67 0.00 10.50 3.93
N PHE A 68 0.63 9.98 2.87
CA PHE A 68 1.36 8.71 2.87
C PHE A 68 2.84 8.93 3.16
N GLN A 69 3.14 9.27 4.42
CA GLN A 69 4.51 9.53 4.85
C GLN A 69 5.22 8.28 5.34
N THR A 70 4.48 7.36 5.97
CA THR A 70 5.01 6.15 6.60
C THR A 70 4.24 4.90 6.17
N VAL A 71 4.84 3.75 6.39
CA VAL A 71 4.17 2.44 6.23
C VAL A 71 2.91 2.38 7.08
N GLU A 72 2.94 2.88 8.32
CA GLU A 72 1.75 2.99 9.18
C GLU A 72 0.60 3.73 8.49
N SER A 73 0.87 4.90 7.89
CA SER A 73 -0.15 5.71 7.21
C SER A 73 -0.76 4.99 6.01
N LEU A 74 0.06 4.24 5.26
CA LEU A 74 -0.42 3.40 4.16
C LEU A 74 -1.29 2.25 4.67
N LEU A 75 -0.84 1.51 5.68
CA LEU A 75 -1.59 0.38 6.25
C LEU A 75 -2.96 0.84 6.78
N THR A 76 -2.97 1.94 7.54
CA THR A 76 -4.19 2.53 8.10
C THR A 76 -5.17 2.95 7.01
N PHE A 77 -4.68 3.55 5.92
CA PHE A 77 -5.53 3.83 4.76
C PHE A 77 -6.12 2.55 4.15
N VAL A 78 -5.29 1.54 3.89
CA VAL A 78 -5.73 0.27 3.28
C VAL A 78 -6.74 -0.46 4.16
N GLU A 79 -6.63 -0.37 5.49
CA GLU A 79 -7.60 -0.92 6.46
C GLU A 79 -8.96 -0.22 6.45
N GLN A 80 -9.03 1.03 6.00
CA GLN A 80 -10.27 1.79 5.88
C GLN A 80 -11.00 1.54 4.55
N LEU A 81 -10.32 0.91 3.57
CA LEU A 81 -10.91 0.65 2.27
C LEU A 81 -11.99 -0.42 2.33
N GLU A 82 -13.03 -0.21 1.54
CA GLU A 82 -14.11 -1.17 1.40
C GLU A 82 -13.71 -2.28 0.42
N PRO A 83 -14.09 -3.54 0.69
CA PRO A 83 -14.00 -4.59 -0.33
C PRO A 83 -14.83 -4.23 -1.56
N GLN A 84 -14.30 -4.52 -2.74
CA GLN A 84 -15.08 -4.56 -3.98
C GLN A 84 -16.15 -5.65 -3.81
N HIS A 85 -17.36 -5.25 -3.47
CA HIS A 85 -18.50 -6.15 -3.53
C HIS A 85 -18.68 -6.58 -4.99
N VAL A 86 -18.48 -7.87 -5.25
CA VAL A 86 -18.94 -8.49 -6.49
C VAL A 86 -20.46 -8.38 -6.46
N SER A 87 -21.01 -7.38 -7.15
CA SER A 87 -22.44 -7.31 -7.39
C SER A 87 -22.80 -8.54 -8.23
N ASN A 88 -23.54 -9.45 -7.61
CA ASN A 88 -24.04 -10.68 -8.20
C ASN A 88 -25.28 -10.41 -9.07
#